data_AF-A0A4R1XDF8-F1
#
_entry.id   AF-A0A4R1XDF8-F1
#
_cell.length_a   1.000
_cell.length_b   1.000
_cell.length_c   1.000
_cell.angle_alpha   90.00
_cell.angle_beta   90.00
_cell.angle_gamma   90.00
#
_symmetry.space_group_name_H-M   'P 1'
#
loop_
_entity.id
_entity.type
_entity.pdbx_description
1 polymer ?
#
loop_
_entity_poly.entity_id
_entity_poly.type
_entity_poly.pdbx_seq_one_letter_code
_entity_poly.pdbx_strand_id
1 'polypeptide(L)'
;MLTELHFGLQGVKDFQRNQSIFDNNYMEPVGMGFQDLSWRDSALGQVRIYTAESHLDIPNVSSAMGTAFDRKTYQGIHGIDVMSRFYAENGISLEQYYQAYANVVNELKKNNWRQF
;
A
#
# COMPACT_ATOMS: atom_id res chain seq x y z
N MET A 1 4.57 -11.79 1.66
CA MET A 1 4.80 -11.58 0.21
C MET A 1 5.04 -10.09 0.00
N LEU A 2 6.07 -9.72 -0.76
CA LEU A 2 6.34 -8.31 -1.09
C LEU A 2 5.50 -7.89 -2.30
N THR A 3 4.76 -6.80 -2.16
CA THR A 3 3.97 -6.19 -3.23
C THR A 3 4.52 -4.80 -3.53
N GLU A 4 4.92 -4.61 -4.78
CA GLU A 4 5.49 -3.34 -5.27
C GLU A 4 4.39 -2.50 -5.91
N LEU A 5 4.27 -1.24 -5.48
CA LEU A 5 3.25 -0.30 -5.94
C LEU A 5 3.90 1.00 -6.42
N HIS A 6 3.48 1.47 -7.60
CA HIS A 6 3.93 2.74 -8.18
C HIS A 6 2.78 3.75 -8.30
N PHE A 7 3.16 5.01 -8.50
CA PHE A 7 2.26 6.04 -9.03
C PHE A 7 2.18 5.97 -10.56
N GLY A 8 1.25 6.73 -11.15
CA GLY A 8 1.05 6.81 -12.60
C GLY A 8 0.49 5.52 -13.20
N LEU A 9 0.68 5.35 -14.51
CA LEU A 9 0.14 4.22 -15.28
C LEU A 9 0.71 2.87 -14.84
N GLN A 10 1.93 2.86 -14.30
CA GLN A 10 2.52 1.63 -13.77
C GLN A 10 1.75 1.15 -12.54
N GLY A 11 1.34 2.07 -11.65
CA GLY A 11 0.50 1.75 -10.49
C GLY A 11 -0.75 0.97 -10.85
N VAL A 12 -1.44 1.36 -11.93
CA VAL A 12 -2.63 0.63 -12.40
C VAL A 12 -2.31 -0.83 -12.70
N LYS A 13 -1.17 -1.10 -13.34
CA LYS A 13 -0.74 -2.47 -13.65
C LYS A 13 -0.35 -3.24 -12.39
N ASP A 14 0.30 -2.56 -11.44
CA ASP A 14 0.73 -3.18 -10.20
C ASP A 14 -0.47 -3.66 -9.38
N PHE A 15 -1.46 -2.80 -9.19
CA PHE A 15 -2.68 -3.13 -8.47
C PHE A 15 -3.47 -4.25 -9.19
N GLN A 16 -3.70 -4.14 -10.50
CA GLN A 16 -4.38 -5.18 -11.29
C GLN A 16 -3.68 -6.54 -11.20
N ARG A 17 -2.34 -6.56 -11.28
CA ARG A 17 -1.56 -7.80 -11.17
C ARG A 17 -1.74 -8.45 -9.80
N ASN A 18 -1.71 -7.65 -8.73
CA ASN A 18 -1.79 -8.16 -7.36
C ASN A 18 -3.23 -8.52 -6.93
N GLN A 19 -4.27 -7.92 -7.54
CA GLN A 19 -5.67 -8.30 -7.30
C GLN A 19 -5.97 -9.76 -7.67
N SER A 20 -5.32 -10.26 -8.75
CA SER A 20 -5.46 -11.66 -9.19
C SER A 20 -4.98 -12.71 -8.18
N ILE A 21 -4.30 -12.29 -7.10
CA ILE A 21 -3.73 -13.17 -6.07
C ILE A 21 -4.69 -13.33 -4.87
N PHE A 22 -5.61 -12.39 -4.62
CA PHE A 22 -6.27 -12.29 -3.31
C PHE A 22 -7.80 -12.48 -3.26
N ASP A 23 -8.56 -12.23 -4.32
CA ASP A 23 -9.93 -12.75 -4.50
C ASP A 23 -10.50 -12.29 -5.85
N ASN A 24 -11.09 -13.18 -6.63
CA ASN A 24 -11.58 -12.92 -7.99
C ASN A 24 -12.87 -12.06 -8.05
N ASN A 25 -13.31 -11.49 -6.93
CA ASN A 25 -14.61 -10.82 -6.79
C ASN A 25 -14.52 -9.31 -6.51
N TYR A 26 -13.32 -8.71 -6.58
CA TYR A 26 -13.22 -7.26 -6.52
C TYR A 26 -13.68 -6.66 -7.86
N MET A 27 -14.97 -6.33 -7.95
CA MET A 27 -15.47 -5.40 -8.95
C MET A 27 -15.24 -3.98 -8.43
N GLU A 28 -14.41 -3.21 -9.12
CA GLU A 28 -14.42 -1.75 -8.96
C GLU A 28 -15.89 -1.29 -9.05
N PRO A 29 -16.38 -0.44 -8.14
CA PRO A 29 -17.57 0.34 -8.42
C PRO A 29 -17.29 1.13 -9.70
N VAL A 30 -17.96 0.76 -10.79
CA VAL A 30 -17.73 1.29 -12.14
C VAL A 30 -17.64 2.82 -12.07
N GLY A 31 -16.52 3.37 -12.55
CA GLY A 31 -16.31 4.81 -12.67
C GLY A 31 -15.79 5.54 -11.43
N MET A 32 -15.37 4.84 -10.36
CA MET A 32 -14.79 5.50 -9.18
C MET A 32 -13.26 5.58 -9.18
N GLY A 33 -12.56 4.73 -9.94
CA GLY A 33 -11.10 4.82 -10.13
C GLY A 33 -10.28 4.37 -8.92
N PHE A 34 -10.83 3.49 -8.08
CA PHE A 34 -10.14 2.90 -6.94
C PHE A 34 -9.71 1.47 -7.25
N GLN A 35 -8.52 1.10 -6.77
CA GLN A 35 -7.99 -0.25 -6.88
C GLN A 35 -7.53 -0.72 -5.51
N ASP A 36 -8.20 -1.71 -4.94
CA ASP A 36 -7.84 -2.23 -3.61
C ASP A 36 -7.05 -3.53 -3.67
N LEU A 37 -6.18 -3.69 -2.68
CA LEU A 37 -5.54 -4.94 -2.28
C LEU A 37 -5.85 -5.18 -0.80
N SER A 38 -6.18 -6.42 -0.45
CA SER A 38 -6.46 -6.82 0.93
C SER A 38 -5.75 -8.13 1.25
N TRP A 39 -5.09 -8.17 2.39
CA TRP A 39 -4.43 -9.36 2.91
C TRP A 39 -5.25 -9.96 4.04
N ARG A 40 -5.21 -11.28 4.18
CA ARG A 40 -5.86 -11.98 5.29
C ARG A 40 -5.12 -11.66 6.59
N ASP A 41 -5.86 -11.55 7.69
CA ASP A 41 -5.29 -11.27 9.01
C ASP A 41 -4.23 -12.30 9.44
N SER A 42 -4.39 -13.57 9.04
CA SER A 42 -3.42 -14.64 9.28
C SER A 42 -2.14 -14.56 8.44
N ALA A 43 -2.10 -13.68 7.43
CA ALA A 43 -1.03 -13.59 6.45
C ALA A 43 -0.92 -12.16 5.89
N LEU A 44 -0.54 -11.22 6.77
CA LEU A 44 -0.34 -9.82 6.39
C LEU A 44 0.73 -9.65 5.30
N GLY A 45 0.54 -8.62 4.48
CA GLY A 45 1.43 -8.26 3.38
C GLY A 45 2.62 -7.42 3.80
N GLN A 46 3.53 -7.23 2.85
CA GLN A 46 4.52 -6.16 2.89
C GLN A 46 4.38 -5.38 1.59
N VAL A 47 4.28 -4.05 1.69
CA VAL A 47 4.16 -3.17 0.54
C VAL A 47 5.43 -2.33 0.41
N ARG A 48 5.93 -2.21 -0.81
CA ARG A 48 6.93 -1.23 -1.20
C ARG A 48 6.28 -0.20 -2.12
N ILE A 49 6.27 1.06 -1.71
CA ILE A 49 5.77 2.16 -2.54
C ILE A 49 6.96 2.84 -3.20
N TYR A 50 7.00 2.86 -4.53
CA TYR A 50 8.01 3.55 -5.31
C TYR A 50 7.59 4.99 -5.62
N THR A 51 8.55 5.91 -5.50
CA THR A 51 8.44 7.28 -6.02
C THR A 51 9.52 7.55 -7.06
N ALA A 52 9.58 8.77 -7.58
CA ALA A 52 10.57 9.16 -8.57
C ALA A 52 12.01 9.04 -8.05
N GLU A 53 12.23 9.21 -6.74
CA GLU A 53 13.57 9.35 -6.16
C GLU A 53 13.90 8.26 -5.13
N SER A 54 12.89 7.54 -4.61
CA SER A 54 13.11 6.52 -3.59
C SER A 54 11.98 5.49 -3.49
N HIS A 55 11.98 4.71 -2.42
CA HIS A 55 10.86 3.85 -2.05
C HIS A 55 10.62 3.89 -0.54
N LEU A 56 9.42 3.48 -0.14
CA LEU A 56 9.02 3.29 1.24
C LEU A 56 8.53 1.86 1.45
N ASP A 57 9.15 1.14 2.39
CA ASP A 57 8.74 -0.20 2.78
C ASP A 57 7.84 -0.15 4.01
N ILE A 58 6.65 -0.75 3.89
CA ILE A 58 5.65 -0.82 4.94
C ILE A 58 5.35 -2.29 5.23
N PRO A 59 5.73 -2.82 6.41
CA PRO A 59 5.43 -4.20 6.80
C PRO A 59 4.00 -4.31 7.37
N ASN A 60 3.56 -5.56 7.57
CA ASN A 60 2.29 -5.91 8.24
C ASN A 60 1.04 -5.24 7.64
N VAL A 61 0.99 -5.15 6.32
CA VAL A 61 -0.09 -4.47 5.60
C VAL A 61 -1.33 -5.36 5.54
N SER A 62 -2.45 -4.79 5.96
CA SER A 62 -3.77 -5.41 5.87
C SER A 62 -4.54 -4.97 4.64
N SER A 63 -4.37 -3.72 4.20
CA SER A 63 -4.89 -3.25 2.91
C SER A 63 -4.05 -2.14 2.30
N ALA A 64 -4.15 -2.00 0.98
CA ALA A 64 -3.63 -0.87 0.22
C ALA A 64 -4.65 -0.47 -0.85
N MET A 65 -4.96 0.82 -0.95
CA MET A 65 -5.88 1.39 -1.93
C MET A 65 -5.13 2.36 -2.83
N GLY A 66 -5.23 2.15 -4.14
CA GLY A 66 -4.78 3.10 -5.15
C GLY A 66 -5.94 3.97 -5.65
N THR A 67 -5.73 5.29 -5.74
CA THR A 67 -6.73 6.23 -6.26
C THR A 67 -6.25 6.87 -7.57
N ALA A 68 -7.07 6.78 -8.63
CA ALA A 68 -6.85 7.48 -9.89
C ALA A 68 -7.59 8.82 -9.95
N PHE A 69 -6.95 9.89 -10.44
CA PHE A 69 -7.48 11.26 -10.39
C PHE A 69 -8.42 11.62 -11.57
N ASP A 70 -8.34 10.90 -12.68
CA ASP A 70 -9.18 11.15 -13.85
C ASP A 70 -10.08 9.95 -14.17
N ARG A 71 -11.38 10.08 -13.88
CA ARG A 71 -12.39 9.03 -14.15
C ARG A 71 -12.66 8.79 -15.65
N LYS A 72 -12.25 9.71 -16.53
CA LYS A 72 -12.43 9.61 -17.98
C LYS A 72 -11.20 9.04 -18.68
N THR A 73 -10.00 9.42 -18.22
CA THR A 73 -8.75 8.98 -18.85
C THR A 73 -8.02 7.89 -18.06
N TYR A 74 -8.38 7.68 -16.79
CA TYR A 74 -7.70 6.77 -15.86
C TYR A 74 -6.18 6.93 -15.90
N GLN A 75 -5.69 8.17 -16.02
CA GLN A 75 -4.25 8.40 -16.15
C GLN A 75 -3.53 8.20 -14.81
N GLY A 76 -3.43 6.93 -14.40
CA GLY A 76 -2.56 6.45 -13.35
C GLY A 76 -3.08 6.58 -11.92
N ILE A 77 -2.33 5.96 -11.00
CA ILE A 77 -2.51 6.11 -9.55
C ILE A 77 -1.84 7.41 -9.09
N HIS A 78 -2.56 8.23 -8.31
CA HIS A 78 -2.06 9.49 -7.74
C HIS A 78 -2.04 9.49 -6.21
N GLY A 79 -2.87 8.66 -5.59
CA GLY A 79 -2.87 8.43 -4.15
C GLY A 79 -2.72 6.94 -3.85
N ILE A 80 -1.94 6.62 -2.82
CA ILE A 80 -1.85 5.28 -2.26
C ILE A 80 -2.08 5.38 -0.76
N ASP A 81 -3.18 4.80 -0.30
CA ASP A 81 -3.52 4.69 1.11
C ASP A 81 -3.16 3.28 1.60
N VAL A 82 -2.40 3.17 2.69
CA VAL A 82 -1.97 1.88 3.23
C VAL A 82 -2.38 1.73 4.68
N MET A 83 -3.09 0.65 4.98
CA MET A 83 -3.44 0.27 6.35
C MET A 83 -2.54 -0.88 6.81
N SER A 84 -1.56 -0.54 7.66
CA SER A 84 -0.73 -1.53 8.35
C SER A 84 -1.26 -1.81 9.76
N ARG A 85 -1.27 -3.08 10.14
CA ARG A 85 -1.66 -3.54 11.49
C ARG A 85 -0.41 -3.88 12.27
N PHE A 86 -0.23 -3.21 13.40
CA PHE A 86 0.90 -3.47 14.29
C PHE A 86 0.46 -4.05 15.66
N TYR A 87 -0.74 -4.61 15.77
CA TYR A 87 -1.29 -5.09 17.06
C TYR A 87 -0.58 -6.33 17.63
N ALA A 88 -0.53 -6.41 18.96
CA ALA A 88 0.01 -7.52 19.74
C ALA A 88 -0.70 -8.86 19.54
N GLU A 89 -1.92 -8.87 18.98
CA GLU A 89 -2.66 -10.09 18.64
C GLU A 89 -1.93 -10.96 17.60
N ASN A 90 -0.97 -10.39 16.87
CA ASN A 90 -0.08 -11.11 15.95
C ASN A 90 1.23 -11.58 16.60
N GLY A 91 1.33 -11.58 17.93
CA GLY A 91 2.52 -12.03 18.66
C GLY A 91 3.70 -11.05 18.65
N ILE A 92 3.48 -9.80 18.22
CA ILE A 92 4.49 -8.72 18.25
C ILE A 92 4.39 -7.93 19.55
N SER A 93 5.52 -7.71 20.21
CA SER A 93 5.58 -6.93 21.44
C SER A 93 5.35 -5.43 21.16
N LEU A 94 4.98 -4.68 22.20
CA LEU A 94 4.85 -3.21 22.12
C LEU A 94 6.18 -2.55 21.67
N GLU A 95 7.31 -3.12 22.03
CA GLU A 95 8.62 -2.65 21.55
C GLU A 95 8.78 -2.85 20.04
N GLN A 96 8.42 -4.03 19.52
CA GLN A 96 8.46 -4.30 18.08
C GLN A 96 7.50 -3.40 17.30
N TYR A 97 6.34 -3.08 17.87
CA TYR A 97 5.43 -2.05 17.35
C TYR A 97 6.14 -0.70 17.21
N TYR A 98 6.76 -0.21 18.29
CA TYR A 98 7.42 1.10 18.27
C TYR A 98 8.59 1.14 17.30
N GLN A 99 9.36 0.07 17.21
CA GLN A 99 10.47 -0.03 16.25
C GLN A 99 9.96 -0.02 14.80
N ALA A 100 8.90 -0.75 14.48
CA ALA A 100 8.33 -0.75 13.14
C ALA A 100 7.78 0.64 12.75
N TYR A 101 7.07 1.30 13.66
CA TYR A 101 6.62 2.69 13.46
C TYR A 101 7.80 3.66 13.29
N ALA A 102 8.80 3.58 14.17
CA ALA A 102 9.98 4.44 14.10
C ALA A 102 10.74 4.25 12.79
N ASN A 103 10.84 3.02 12.28
CA ASN A 103 11.46 2.73 10.98
C ASN A 103 10.72 3.42 9.82
N VAL A 104 9.39 3.36 9.79
CA VAL A 104 8.60 4.09 8.78
C VAL A 104 8.84 5.59 8.87
N VAL A 105 8.76 6.17 10.07
CA VAL A 105 9.02 7.61 10.28
C VAL A 105 10.44 8.01 9.88
N ASN A 106 11.43 7.16 10.17
CA ASN A 106 12.82 7.42 9.82
C ASN A 106 13.06 7.35 8.32
N GLU A 107 12.46 6.39 7.62
CA GLU A 107 12.53 6.33 6.15
C GLU A 107 11.83 7.53 5.51
N LEU A 108 10.67 7.96 6.02
CA LEU A 108 10.01 9.19 5.55
C LEU A 108 10.95 10.40 5.72
N LYS A 109 11.57 10.57 6.89
CA LYS A 109 12.52 11.67 7.16
C LYS A 109 13.74 11.61 6.25
N LYS A 110 14.37 10.43 6.11
CA LYS A 110 15.57 10.22 5.29
C LYS A 110 15.33 10.58 3.82
N ASN A 111 14.11 10.35 3.34
CA ASN A 111 13.72 10.64 1.97
C ASN A 111 13.08 12.03 1.80
N ASN A 112 13.15 12.91 2.82
CA ASN A 112 12.56 14.26 2.83
C ASN A 112 11.04 14.32 2.61
N TRP A 113 10.32 13.26 2.99
CA TRP A 113 8.87 13.25 2.93
C TRP A 113 8.29 14.12 4.03
N ARG A 114 7.28 14.92 3.68
CA ARG A 114 6.58 15.79 4.62
C ARG A 114 5.30 15.12 5.08
N GLN A 115 5.10 15.09 6.39
CA GLN A 115 3.81 14.80 6.99
C GLN A 115 2.92 16.05 6.82
N PHE A 116 1.75 15.89 6.23
CA PHE A 116 0.73 16.94 6.06
C PHE A 116 -0.53 16.60 6.86
#